data_AF-A0A832JVJ6-F1
#
_entry.id   AF-A0A832JVJ6-F1
#
_cell.length_a   1.000
_cell.length_b   1.000
_cell.length_c   1.000
_cell.angle_alpha   90.00
_cell.angle_beta   90.00
_cell.angle_gamma   90.00
#
_symmetry.space_group_name_H-M   'P 1'
#
loop_
_entity.id
_entity.type
_entity.pdbx_description
1 polymer ?
#
loop_
_entity_poly.entity_id
_entity_poly.type
_entity_poly.pdbx_seq_one_letter_code
_entity_poly.pdbx_strand_id
1 'polypeptide(L)'
;MRIVRYILVLSTVFKWMTKMSLNIAKTLIHGAVVGLNAYIKPGGIHRYSPGTLFDEVLCNIISITNNLVDAVELGNKVRRGELAASGIRYRMLLVDPLKEVFRSCNIVHPQFVIPLIIGGVALGISGVESILEESSKFKKALELIMLSSAWSDIKHFIDALRTIGRHDMYDHLKESSYVDIAILKTSVNLNDLCRALGSRWRGFLIIEIHEGILFTYLKKLQEIYKSERSLSHSVIRLYMELVKLHIPPTLAERVRSAELCGYMKTQECAKVMYELELIFRKNKMIFNDISEVAILIAAFGSFEGLK
;
A
#
# COMPACT_ATOMS: atom_id res chain seq x y z
N MET A 1 -14.62 7.88 45.77
CA MET A 1 -13.41 8.61 45.29
C MET A 1 -12.45 7.79 44.40
N ARG A 2 -12.39 6.44 44.50
CA ARG A 2 -11.54 5.59 43.62
C ARG A 2 -12.06 5.46 42.17
N ILE A 3 -13.38 5.44 41.97
CA ILE A 3 -14.01 5.28 40.63
C ILE A 3 -13.74 6.49 39.71
N VAL A 4 -13.76 7.71 40.25
CA VAL A 4 -13.51 8.95 39.48
C VAL A 4 -12.06 9.03 38.99
N ARG A 5 -11.09 8.54 39.77
CA ARG A 5 -9.68 8.44 39.34
C ARG A 5 -9.48 7.42 38.21
N TYR A 6 -10.19 6.29 38.24
CA TYR A 6 -10.14 5.29 37.16
C TYR A 6 -10.71 5.84 35.84
N ILE A 7 -11.83 6.56 35.89
CA ILE A 7 -12.47 7.16 34.70
C ILE A 7 -11.57 8.24 34.07
N LEU A 8 -10.91 9.08 34.88
CA LEU A 8 -9.98 10.10 34.40
C LEU A 8 -8.72 9.50 33.74
N VAL A 9 -8.14 8.45 34.34
CA VAL A 9 -7.00 7.74 33.75
C VAL A 9 -7.39 7.06 32.44
N LEU A 10 -8.53 6.37 32.40
CA LEU A 10 -9.05 5.74 31.18
C LEU A 10 -9.33 6.76 30.08
N SER A 11 -9.89 7.93 30.41
CA SER A 11 -10.14 9.00 29.42
C SER A 11 -8.86 9.60 28.84
N THR A 12 -7.81 9.71 29.65
CA THR A 12 -6.52 10.27 29.24
C THR A 12 -5.77 9.28 28.37
N VAL A 13 -5.78 8.00 28.76
CA VAL A 13 -5.22 6.87 28.00
C VAL A 13 -5.94 6.72 26.66
N PHE A 14 -7.28 6.73 26.65
CA PHE A 14 -8.08 6.68 25.42
C PHE A 14 -7.76 7.85 24.47
N LYS A 15 -7.66 9.08 24.98
CA LYS A 15 -7.32 10.27 24.19
C LYS A 15 -5.90 10.21 23.60
N TRP A 16 -4.93 9.71 24.38
CA TRP A 16 -3.55 9.50 23.92
C TRP A 16 -3.44 8.38 22.87
N MET A 17 -4.36 7.41 22.90
CA MET A 17 -4.34 6.25 21.99
C MET A 17 -5.04 6.51 20.67
N THR A 18 -6.15 7.26 20.66
CA THR A 18 -6.65 7.89 19.42
C THR A 18 -5.57 8.75 18.78
N LYS A 19 -4.70 9.39 19.59
CA LYS A 19 -3.58 10.18 19.10
C LYS A 19 -2.47 9.31 18.49
N MET A 20 -2.21 8.12 19.03
CA MET A 20 -1.23 7.17 18.46
C MET A 20 -1.74 6.51 17.17
N SER A 21 -2.97 6.01 17.15
CA SER A 21 -3.60 5.45 15.94
C SER A 21 -3.68 6.50 14.83
N LEU A 22 -4.02 7.74 15.19
CA LEU A 22 -3.99 8.88 14.28
C LEU A 22 -2.59 9.22 13.79
N ASN A 23 -1.55 9.14 14.64
CA ASN A 23 -0.18 9.41 14.23
C ASN A 23 0.32 8.38 13.21
N ILE A 24 0.09 7.09 13.45
CA ILE A 24 0.46 6.02 12.50
C ILE A 24 -0.23 6.27 11.15
N ALA A 25 -1.55 6.48 11.16
CA ALA A 25 -2.30 6.76 9.95
C ALA A 25 -1.78 8.02 9.22
N LYS A 26 -1.54 9.12 9.94
CA LYS A 26 -0.98 10.36 9.36
C LYS A 26 0.38 10.12 8.73
N THR A 27 1.27 9.35 9.36
CA THR A 27 2.59 9.06 8.83
C THR A 27 2.51 8.24 7.54
N LEU A 28 1.65 7.22 7.51
CA LEU A 28 1.41 6.41 6.31
C LEU A 28 0.82 7.26 5.17
N ILE A 29 -0.20 8.06 5.45
CA ILE A 29 -0.82 8.97 4.46
C ILE A 29 0.21 9.99 3.96
N HIS A 30 1.00 10.59 4.86
CA HIS A 30 2.07 11.51 4.48
C HIS A 30 3.07 10.86 3.51
N GLY A 31 3.57 9.66 3.85
CA GLY A 31 4.51 8.94 2.99
C GLY A 31 3.91 8.59 1.62
N ALA A 32 2.62 8.20 1.57
CA ALA A 32 1.92 8.00 0.30
C ALA A 32 1.82 9.29 -0.53
N VAL A 33 1.46 10.42 0.10
CA VAL A 33 1.39 11.72 -0.60
C VAL A 33 2.76 12.18 -1.09
N VAL A 34 3.82 12.01 -0.30
CA VAL A 34 5.19 12.32 -0.72
C VAL A 34 5.62 11.41 -1.88
N GLY A 35 5.35 10.11 -1.78
CA GLY A 35 5.64 9.15 -2.85
C GLY A 35 4.94 9.50 -4.16
N LEU A 36 3.65 9.85 -4.11
CA LEU A 36 2.88 10.28 -5.28
C LEU A 36 3.43 11.60 -5.86
N ASN A 37 3.82 12.54 -5.00
CA ASN A 37 4.42 13.81 -5.41
C ASN A 37 5.91 13.71 -5.80
N ALA A 38 6.51 12.52 -5.77
CA ALA A 38 7.90 12.33 -6.20
C ALA A 38 8.10 12.52 -7.72
N TYR A 39 7.04 12.75 -8.50
CA TYR A 39 7.07 12.85 -9.96
C TYR A 39 7.68 11.61 -10.61
N ILE A 40 7.07 10.44 -10.35
CA ILE A 40 7.54 9.14 -10.84
C ILE A 40 7.43 9.10 -12.38
N LYS A 41 8.59 9.11 -13.03
CA LYS A 41 8.77 8.95 -14.48
C LYS A 41 10.06 8.13 -14.73
N PRO A 42 10.26 7.50 -15.90
CA PRO A 42 9.41 7.48 -17.08
C PRO A 42 8.28 6.42 -17.02
N GLY A 43 7.19 6.62 -17.75
CA GLY A 43 6.04 5.70 -17.85
C GLY A 43 5.19 5.60 -16.58
N GLY A 44 5.48 6.41 -15.56
CA GLY A 44 4.85 6.33 -14.24
C GLY A 44 3.76 7.38 -13.99
N ILE A 45 3.31 7.42 -12.73
CA ILE A 45 2.29 8.38 -12.26
C ILE A 45 2.95 9.68 -11.81
N HIS A 46 2.57 10.80 -12.42
CA HIS A 46 2.97 12.13 -11.95
C HIS A 46 1.97 13.21 -12.39
N ARG A 47 1.95 14.36 -11.70
CA ARG A 47 0.96 15.44 -11.92
C ARG A 47 0.88 15.97 -13.35
N TYR A 48 1.97 15.88 -14.11
CA TYR A 48 2.05 16.35 -15.50
C TYR A 48 1.83 15.26 -16.55
N SER A 49 1.54 14.02 -16.13
CA SER A 49 1.23 12.96 -17.09
C SER A 49 -0.16 13.19 -17.68
N PRO A 50 -0.39 12.90 -18.98
CA PRO A 50 -1.74 12.92 -19.53
C PRO A 50 -2.69 11.97 -18.78
N GLY A 51 -3.91 12.42 -18.51
CA GLY A 51 -4.95 11.66 -17.81
C GLY A 51 -5.21 12.15 -16.38
N THR A 52 -6.04 11.39 -15.65
CA THR A 52 -6.58 11.74 -14.32
C THR A 52 -5.96 10.91 -13.20
N LEU A 53 -5.05 9.99 -13.52
CA LEU A 53 -4.55 8.97 -12.60
C LEU A 53 -3.86 9.53 -11.35
N PHE A 54 -3.14 10.66 -11.47
CA PHE A 54 -2.54 11.31 -10.30
C PHE A 54 -3.61 11.78 -9.32
N ASP A 55 -4.66 12.45 -9.82
CA ASP A 55 -5.75 12.97 -9.00
C ASP A 55 -6.62 11.84 -8.45
N GLU A 56 -6.83 10.76 -9.22
CA GLU A 56 -7.51 9.54 -8.78
C GLU A 56 -6.81 8.90 -7.58
N VAL A 57 -5.49 8.66 -7.68
CA VAL A 57 -4.70 8.06 -6.60
C VAL A 57 -4.63 9.01 -5.39
N LEU A 58 -4.48 10.32 -5.60
CA LEU A 58 -4.51 11.30 -4.51
C LEU A 58 -5.85 11.28 -3.77
N CYS A 59 -6.96 11.26 -4.50
CA CYS A 59 -8.30 11.16 -3.91
C CYS A 59 -8.46 9.86 -3.12
N ASN A 60 -7.97 8.73 -3.64
CA ASN A 60 -7.97 7.44 -2.95
C ASN A 60 -7.21 7.51 -1.62
N ILE A 61 -6.00 8.09 -1.62
CA ILE A 61 -5.19 8.27 -0.41
C ILE A 61 -5.95 9.09 0.64
N ILE A 62 -6.50 10.23 0.26
CA ILE A 62 -7.20 11.12 1.19
C ILE A 62 -8.45 10.44 1.77
N SER A 63 -9.24 9.79 0.91
CA SER A 63 -10.55 9.22 1.28
C SER A 63 -10.45 8.10 2.31
N ILE A 64 -9.35 7.32 2.30
CA ILE A 64 -9.17 6.19 3.23
C ILE A 64 -8.62 6.61 4.60
N THR A 65 -8.36 7.89 4.86
CA THR A 65 -7.69 8.35 6.09
C THR A 65 -8.41 7.85 7.36
N ASN A 66 -9.74 8.01 7.42
CA ASN A 66 -10.53 7.57 8.58
C ASN A 66 -10.54 6.04 8.70
N ASN A 67 -10.73 5.33 7.58
CA ASN A 67 -10.67 3.87 7.56
C ASN A 67 -9.30 3.35 8.05
N LEU A 68 -8.21 4.04 7.72
CA LEU A 68 -6.87 3.67 8.16
C LEU A 68 -6.69 3.89 9.67
N VAL A 69 -7.22 4.98 10.22
CA VAL A 69 -7.24 5.21 11.68
C VAL A 69 -8.01 4.08 12.38
N ASP A 70 -9.20 3.74 11.87
CA ASP A 70 -10.03 2.66 12.42
C ASP A 70 -9.35 1.29 12.31
N ALA A 71 -8.63 1.04 11.22
CA ALA A 71 -7.85 -0.16 11.01
C ALA A 71 -6.71 -0.30 12.04
N VAL A 72 -5.93 0.77 12.26
CA VAL A 72 -4.88 0.78 13.28
C VAL A 72 -5.47 0.58 14.69
N GLU A 73 -6.59 1.24 15.00
CA GLU A 73 -7.25 1.07 16.31
C GLU A 73 -7.80 -0.34 16.50
N LEU A 74 -8.33 -0.97 15.45
CA LEU A 74 -8.75 -2.38 15.50
C LEU A 74 -7.57 -3.29 15.85
N GLY A 75 -6.43 -3.08 15.20
CA GLY A 75 -5.21 -3.83 15.51
C GLY A 75 -4.76 -3.62 16.95
N ASN A 76 -4.82 -2.38 17.43
CA ASN A 76 -4.49 -2.06 18.81
C ASN A 76 -5.41 -2.75 19.83
N LYS A 77 -6.72 -2.88 19.54
CA LYS A 77 -7.66 -3.64 20.40
C LYS A 77 -7.30 -5.13 20.47
N VAL A 78 -6.90 -5.71 19.36
CA VAL A 78 -6.42 -7.11 19.31
C VAL A 78 -5.15 -7.27 20.15
N ARG A 79 -4.18 -6.38 19.98
CA ARG A 79 -2.93 -6.38 20.77
C ARG A 79 -3.19 -6.31 22.28
N ARG A 80 -4.19 -5.55 22.71
CA ARG A 80 -4.56 -5.39 24.13
C ARG A 80 -5.41 -6.54 24.67
N GLY A 81 -5.83 -7.49 23.84
CA GLY A 81 -6.75 -8.57 24.23
C GLY A 81 -8.19 -8.11 24.43
N GLU A 82 -8.54 -6.89 24.00
CA GLU A 82 -9.92 -6.37 24.03
C GLU A 82 -10.78 -6.97 22.89
N LEU A 83 -10.12 -7.50 21.86
CA LEU A 83 -10.73 -8.18 20.73
C LEU A 83 -9.92 -9.44 20.42
N ALA A 84 -10.58 -10.60 20.31
CA ALA A 84 -9.91 -11.80 19.80
C ALA A 84 -9.55 -11.62 18.32
N ALA A 85 -8.48 -12.26 17.84
CA ALA A 85 -8.10 -12.20 16.43
C ALA A 85 -9.22 -12.69 15.50
N SER A 86 -9.98 -13.71 15.91
CA SER A 86 -11.18 -14.18 15.21
C SER A 86 -12.33 -13.17 15.17
N GLY A 87 -12.27 -12.12 15.99
CA GLY A 87 -13.22 -11.01 16.01
C GLY A 87 -12.83 -9.86 15.06
N ILE A 88 -11.75 -9.98 14.29
CA ILE A 88 -11.38 -8.99 13.27
C ILE A 88 -12.51 -8.88 12.24
N ARG A 89 -13.03 -7.67 12.09
CA ARG A 89 -14.14 -7.40 11.16
C ARG A 89 -13.59 -7.11 9.76
N TYR A 90 -13.31 -8.15 8.98
CA TYR A 90 -12.71 -8.03 7.64
C TYR A 90 -13.49 -7.14 6.68
N ARG A 91 -14.81 -7.07 6.80
CA ARG A 91 -15.62 -6.09 6.05
C ARG A 91 -15.09 -4.65 6.19
N MET A 92 -14.69 -4.27 7.41
CA MET A 92 -14.13 -2.94 7.71
C MET A 92 -12.76 -2.72 7.07
N LEU A 93 -12.04 -3.81 6.74
CA LEU A 93 -10.71 -3.77 6.16
C LEU A 93 -10.73 -3.87 4.63
N LEU A 94 -11.69 -4.63 4.09
CA LEU A 94 -11.71 -5.04 2.69
C LEU A 94 -12.80 -4.35 1.86
N VAL A 95 -13.94 -4.02 2.47
CA VAL A 95 -15.13 -3.55 1.73
C VAL A 95 -15.40 -2.08 2.01
N ASP A 96 -15.48 -1.71 3.29
CA ASP A 96 -15.86 -0.35 3.68
C ASP A 96 -14.87 0.70 3.15
N PRO A 97 -13.53 0.51 3.15
CA PRO A 97 -12.59 1.46 2.56
C PRO A 97 -12.79 1.64 1.06
N LEU A 98 -13.06 0.54 0.33
CA LEU A 98 -13.29 0.60 -1.12
C LEU A 98 -14.59 1.32 -1.46
N LYS A 99 -15.65 1.08 -0.69
CA LYS A 99 -16.93 1.79 -0.85
C LYS A 99 -16.80 3.27 -0.54
N GLU A 100 -16.00 3.63 0.46
CA GLU A 100 -15.77 5.03 0.82
C GLU A 100 -15.02 5.78 -0.28
N VAL A 101 -13.96 5.18 -0.81
CA VAL A 101 -13.26 5.71 -1.97
C VAL A 101 -14.21 5.82 -3.17
N PHE A 102 -15.01 4.79 -3.44
CA PHE A 102 -15.94 4.82 -4.58
C PHE A 102 -16.93 5.99 -4.47
N ARG A 103 -17.49 6.24 -3.28
CA ARG A 103 -18.40 7.37 -3.04
C ARG A 103 -17.72 8.73 -3.24
N SER A 104 -16.46 8.84 -2.81
CA SER A 104 -15.74 10.12 -2.80
C SER A 104 -15.04 10.44 -4.12
N CYS A 105 -14.50 9.40 -4.79
CA CYS A 105 -13.60 9.53 -5.93
C CYS A 105 -14.13 8.91 -7.22
N ASN A 106 -15.21 8.10 -7.17
CA ASN A 106 -15.78 7.31 -8.26
C ASN A 106 -14.84 6.22 -8.84
N ILE A 107 -13.53 6.40 -8.80
CA ILE A 107 -12.51 5.45 -9.26
C ILE A 107 -11.73 4.92 -8.06
N VAL A 108 -11.58 3.60 -7.98
CA VAL A 108 -10.96 2.90 -6.86
C VAL A 108 -9.68 2.18 -7.30
N HIS A 109 -8.64 2.28 -6.47
CA HIS A 109 -7.35 1.59 -6.60
C HIS A 109 -7.17 0.54 -5.47
N PRO A 110 -7.84 -0.64 -5.53
CA PRO A 110 -7.75 -1.64 -4.47
C PRO A 110 -6.32 -2.15 -4.22
N GLN A 111 -5.48 -2.21 -5.25
CA GLN A 111 -4.09 -2.64 -5.12
C GLN A 111 -3.24 -1.70 -4.25
N PHE A 112 -3.67 -0.45 -4.07
CA PHE A 112 -3.06 0.50 -3.15
C PHE A 112 -3.80 0.51 -1.81
N VAL A 113 -5.13 0.64 -1.85
CA VAL A 113 -5.98 0.79 -0.67
C VAL A 113 -5.89 -0.42 0.27
N ILE A 114 -6.04 -1.64 -0.26
CA ILE A 114 -6.11 -2.83 0.58
C ILE A 114 -4.79 -3.09 1.31
N PRO A 115 -3.62 -3.12 0.63
CA PRO A 115 -2.35 -3.29 1.33
C PRO A 115 -2.08 -2.23 2.40
N LEU A 116 -2.46 -0.98 2.16
CA LEU A 116 -2.25 0.09 3.15
C LEU A 116 -3.13 -0.12 4.39
N ILE A 117 -4.41 -0.48 4.21
CA ILE A 117 -5.34 -0.76 5.31
C ILE A 117 -4.87 -1.97 6.12
N ILE A 118 -4.52 -3.09 5.45
CA ILE A 118 -4.02 -4.30 6.12
C ILE A 118 -2.70 -4.03 6.85
N GLY A 119 -1.79 -3.28 6.23
CA GLY A 119 -0.56 -2.82 6.88
C GLY A 119 -0.83 -1.98 8.12
N GLY A 120 -1.83 -1.09 8.09
CA GLY A 120 -2.28 -0.32 9.25
C GLY A 120 -2.77 -1.19 10.41
N VAL A 121 -3.61 -2.20 10.14
CA VAL A 121 -4.02 -3.17 11.18
C VAL A 121 -2.81 -3.92 11.73
N ALA A 122 -1.91 -4.39 10.85
CA ALA A 122 -0.71 -5.13 11.25
C ALA A 122 0.22 -4.29 12.15
N LEU A 123 0.36 -2.99 11.88
CA LEU A 123 1.06 -2.05 12.77
C LEU A 123 0.37 -1.94 14.13
N GLY A 124 -0.96 -1.85 14.17
CA GLY A 124 -1.72 -1.82 15.41
C GLY A 124 -1.58 -3.12 16.24
N ILE A 125 -1.66 -4.29 15.59
CA ILE A 125 -1.51 -5.60 16.23
C ILE A 125 -0.09 -5.79 16.75
N SER A 126 0.91 -5.50 15.92
CA SER A 126 2.32 -5.75 16.26
C SER A 126 2.85 -4.73 17.27
N GLY A 127 2.35 -3.49 17.21
CA GLY A 127 2.78 -2.42 18.10
C GLY A 127 4.23 -2.00 17.93
N VAL A 128 4.85 -2.34 16.79
CA VAL A 128 6.25 -2.06 16.49
C VAL A 128 6.47 -0.57 16.27
N GLU A 129 7.67 -0.09 16.57
CA GLU A 129 8.11 1.26 16.21
C GLU A 129 8.87 1.30 14.89
N SER A 130 9.46 0.17 14.48
CA SER A 130 10.07 -0.06 13.15
C SER A 130 9.70 -1.46 12.64
N ILE A 131 9.14 -1.52 11.44
CA ILE A 131 8.85 -2.75 10.69
C ILE A 131 10.14 -3.51 10.39
N LEU A 132 11.24 -2.81 10.06
CA LEU A 132 12.49 -3.47 9.70
C LEU A 132 13.23 -4.03 10.93
N GLU A 133 13.33 -3.26 12.01
CA GLU A 133 14.01 -3.71 13.24
C GLU A 133 13.24 -4.82 13.95
N GLU A 134 11.90 -4.74 13.96
CA GLU A 134 11.02 -5.71 14.62
C GLU A 134 10.24 -6.58 13.62
N SER A 135 10.86 -6.89 12.48
CA SER A 135 10.24 -7.59 11.33
C SER A 135 9.53 -8.89 11.70
N SER A 136 10.04 -9.66 12.66
CA SER A 136 9.38 -10.88 13.13
C SER A 136 8.02 -10.61 13.80
N LYS A 137 7.91 -9.55 14.61
CA LYS A 137 6.64 -9.17 15.27
C LYS A 137 5.63 -8.67 14.24
N PHE A 138 6.08 -7.83 13.30
CA PHE A 138 5.23 -7.33 12.23
C PHE A 138 4.76 -8.46 11.31
N LYS A 139 5.66 -9.37 10.92
CA LYS A 139 5.32 -10.55 10.10
C LYS A 139 4.28 -11.43 10.78
N LYS A 140 4.43 -11.73 12.08
CA LYS A 140 3.43 -12.50 12.84
C LYS A 140 2.06 -11.82 12.87
N ALA A 141 2.02 -10.50 12.96
CA ALA A 141 0.77 -9.74 12.89
C ALA A 141 0.12 -9.82 11.50
N LEU A 142 0.91 -9.73 10.42
CA LEU A 142 0.41 -9.98 9.07
C LEU A 142 -0.10 -11.40 8.91
N GLU A 143 0.66 -12.42 9.30
CA GLU A 143 0.24 -13.83 9.25
C GLU A 143 -1.10 -14.06 9.96
N LEU A 144 -1.26 -13.47 11.15
CA LEU A 144 -2.51 -13.52 11.89
C LEU A 144 -3.69 -12.96 11.07
N ILE A 145 -3.54 -11.80 10.45
CA ILE A 145 -4.59 -11.16 9.65
C ILE A 145 -4.83 -11.93 8.34
N MET A 146 -3.78 -12.38 7.67
CA MET A 146 -3.90 -12.97 6.34
C MET A 146 -4.48 -14.40 6.39
N LEU A 147 -4.26 -15.12 7.50
CA LEU A 147 -4.70 -16.52 7.66
C LEU A 147 -6.00 -16.69 8.44
N SER A 148 -6.44 -15.69 9.22
CA SER A 148 -7.67 -15.80 10.03
C SER A 148 -8.96 -15.37 9.32
N SER A 149 -8.88 -14.88 8.08
CA SER A 149 -10.06 -14.54 7.28
C SER A 149 -10.83 -15.77 6.86
N ALA A 150 -12.16 -15.71 6.91
CA ALA A 150 -13.02 -16.76 6.39
C ALA A 150 -13.35 -16.53 4.91
N TRP A 151 -13.76 -17.59 4.22
CA TRP A 151 -14.27 -17.50 2.85
C TRP A 151 -15.39 -16.46 2.69
N SER A 152 -16.26 -16.31 3.68
CA SER A 152 -17.33 -15.29 3.65
C SER A 152 -16.78 -13.87 3.54
N ASP A 153 -15.62 -13.58 4.12
CA ASP A 153 -14.96 -12.27 4.01
C ASP A 153 -14.44 -12.03 2.59
N ILE A 154 -13.84 -13.06 2.00
CA ILE A 154 -13.35 -13.06 0.62
C ILE A 154 -14.51 -12.86 -0.36
N LYS A 155 -15.62 -13.57 -0.16
CA LYS A 155 -16.83 -13.39 -0.97
C LYS A 155 -17.35 -11.95 -0.91
N HIS A 156 -17.42 -11.35 0.28
CA HIS A 156 -17.85 -9.96 0.41
C HIS A 156 -16.93 -8.97 -0.32
N PHE A 157 -15.62 -9.22 -0.33
CA PHE A 157 -14.68 -8.43 -1.11
C PHE A 157 -14.93 -8.59 -2.61
N ILE A 158 -15.10 -9.82 -3.11
CA ILE A 158 -15.39 -10.11 -4.52
C ILE A 158 -16.68 -9.39 -4.97
N ASP A 159 -17.75 -9.45 -4.17
CA ASP A 159 -19.00 -8.75 -4.45
C ASP A 159 -18.82 -7.22 -4.44
N ALA A 160 -17.94 -6.71 -3.56
CA ALA A 160 -17.60 -5.29 -3.53
C ALA A 160 -16.90 -4.82 -4.80
N LEU A 161 -16.00 -5.62 -5.40
CA LEU A 161 -15.32 -5.27 -6.66
C LEU A 161 -16.32 -4.97 -7.78
N ARG A 162 -17.40 -5.75 -7.89
CA ARG A 162 -18.48 -5.48 -8.85
C ARG A 162 -19.20 -4.16 -8.58
N THR A 163 -19.44 -3.88 -7.30
CA THR A 163 -20.18 -2.68 -6.88
C THR A 163 -19.41 -1.40 -7.16
N ILE A 164 -18.08 -1.45 -7.05
CA ILE A 164 -17.18 -0.30 -7.23
C ILE A 164 -16.61 -0.20 -8.66
N GLY A 165 -17.14 -0.98 -9.61
CA GLY A 165 -16.73 -0.93 -11.03
C GLY A 165 -15.39 -1.59 -11.35
N ARG A 166 -14.79 -2.37 -10.45
CA ARG A 166 -13.55 -3.14 -10.70
C ARG A 166 -13.83 -4.51 -11.30
N HIS A 167 -14.50 -4.49 -12.45
CA HIS A 167 -14.85 -5.70 -13.20
C HIS A 167 -13.60 -6.44 -13.68
N ASP A 168 -12.54 -5.72 -14.03
CA ASP A 168 -11.24 -6.30 -14.39
C ASP A 168 -10.68 -7.25 -13.32
N MET A 169 -10.73 -6.84 -12.04
CA MET A 169 -10.31 -7.65 -10.91
C MET A 169 -11.27 -8.80 -10.62
N TYR A 170 -12.58 -8.54 -10.73
CA TYR A 170 -13.60 -9.57 -10.55
C TYR A 170 -13.47 -10.69 -11.59
N ASP A 171 -13.34 -10.33 -12.87
CA ASP A 171 -13.23 -11.27 -13.97
C ASP A 171 -11.94 -12.10 -13.86
N HIS A 172 -10.83 -11.48 -13.47
CA HIS A 172 -9.58 -12.21 -13.20
C HIS A 172 -9.73 -13.24 -12.08
N LEU A 173 -10.43 -12.90 -11.00
CA LEU A 173 -10.72 -13.85 -9.92
C LEU A 173 -11.63 -14.98 -10.40
N LYS A 174 -12.62 -14.67 -11.24
CA LYS A 174 -13.47 -15.68 -11.85
C LYS A 174 -12.68 -16.63 -12.75
N GLU A 175 -11.80 -16.10 -13.61
CA GLU A 175 -10.89 -16.88 -14.47
C GLU A 175 -9.95 -17.77 -13.64
N SER A 176 -9.56 -17.31 -12.46
CA SER A 176 -8.71 -18.05 -11.50
C SER A 176 -9.52 -19.03 -10.63
N SER A 177 -10.79 -19.30 -10.98
CA SER A 177 -11.77 -20.12 -10.25
C SER A 177 -12.18 -19.62 -8.86
N TYR A 178 -11.73 -18.44 -8.41
CA TYR A 178 -12.06 -17.82 -7.09
C TYR A 178 -13.54 -17.44 -6.92
N VAL A 179 -14.39 -17.67 -7.92
CA VAL A 179 -15.83 -17.35 -7.88
C VAL A 179 -16.69 -18.63 -7.93
N ASP A 180 -16.09 -19.79 -8.26
CA ASP A 180 -16.84 -21.03 -8.44
C ASP A 180 -17.11 -21.75 -7.11
N ILE A 181 -18.32 -22.31 -6.99
CA ILE A 181 -18.84 -23.04 -5.81
C ILE A 181 -17.91 -24.20 -5.39
N ALA A 182 -17.09 -24.73 -6.29
CA ALA A 182 -16.11 -25.79 -6.00
C ALA A 182 -15.02 -25.37 -4.99
N ILE A 183 -14.75 -24.07 -4.85
CA ILE A 183 -13.83 -23.52 -3.84
C ILE A 183 -14.41 -23.56 -2.42
N LEU A 184 -15.71 -23.81 -2.24
CA LEU A 184 -16.27 -24.00 -0.90
C LEU A 184 -15.66 -25.21 -0.14
N LYS A 185 -14.89 -26.07 -0.83
CA LYS A 185 -14.12 -27.16 -0.22
C LYS A 185 -12.67 -26.79 0.12
N THR A 186 -12.13 -25.70 -0.42
CA THR A 186 -10.79 -25.19 -0.10
C THR A 186 -10.90 -24.00 0.86
N SER A 187 -10.09 -24.00 1.91
CA SER A 187 -10.03 -22.94 2.92
C SER A 187 -9.34 -21.69 2.35
N VAL A 188 -9.92 -21.06 1.34
CA VAL A 188 -9.38 -19.84 0.72
C VAL A 188 -9.45 -18.69 1.73
N ASN A 189 -8.30 -18.12 2.01
CA ASN A 189 -8.14 -16.98 2.90
C ASN A 189 -7.64 -15.75 2.13
N LEU A 190 -7.40 -14.66 2.86
CA LEU A 190 -6.96 -13.38 2.32
C LEU A 190 -5.58 -13.48 1.68
N ASN A 191 -4.70 -14.34 2.19
CA ASN A 191 -3.41 -14.58 1.55
C ASN A 191 -3.56 -15.17 0.13
N ASP A 192 -4.44 -16.15 -0.03
CA ASP A 192 -4.70 -16.77 -1.33
C ASP A 192 -5.30 -15.75 -2.32
N LEU A 193 -6.25 -14.94 -1.85
CA LEU A 193 -6.83 -13.84 -2.63
C LEU A 193 -5.77 -12.83 -3.09
N CYS A 194 -4.91 -12.37 -2.17
CA CYS A 194 -3.85 -11.41 -2.49
C CYS A 194 -2.83 -11.99 -3.47
N ARG A 195 -2.50 -13.27 -3.36
CA ARG A 195 -1.64 -13.96 -4.33
C ARG A 195 -2.29 -14.03 -5.71
N ALA A 196 -3.57 -14.38 -5.78
CA ALA A 196 -4.31 -14.46 -7.05
C ALA A 196 -4.37 -13.10 -7.77
N LEU A 197 -4.76 -12.04 -7.05
CA LEU A 197 -4.77 -10.68 -7.60
C LEU A 197 -3.38 -10.16 -7.91
N GLY A 198 -2.39 -10.51 -7.09
CA GLY A 198 -0.99 -10.11 -7.22
C GLY A 198 -0.34 -10.49 -8.55
N SER A 199 -0.87 -11.51 -9.23
CA SER A 199 -0.41 -11.90 -10.58
C SER A 199 -0.63 -10.82 -11.65
N ARG A 200 -1.61 -9.91 -11.47
CA ARG A 200 -1.85 -8.76 -12.36
C ARG A 200 -1.67 -7.40 -11.67
N TRP A 201 -1.97 -7.32 -10.37
CA TRP A 201 -1.89 -6.09 -9.57
C TRP A 201 -0.91 -6.26 -8.42
N ARG A 202 0.36 -5.96 -8.69
CA ARG A 202 1.51 -6.24 -7.80
C ARG A 202 1.40 -5.64 -6.41
N GLY A 203 0.58 -4.61 -6.22
CA GLY A 203 0.32 -4.03 -4.89
C GLY A 203 -0.16 -5.05 -3.86
N PHE A 204 -0.96 -6.05 -4.27
CA PHE A 204 -1.41 -7.10 -3.36
C PHE A 204 -0.30 -8.02 -2.85
N LEU A 205 0.81 -8.15 -3.59
CA LEU A 205 1.96 -8.95 -3.17
C LEU A 205 2.75 -8.29 -2.04
N ILE A 206 2.56 -6.99 -1.78
CA ILE A 206 3.27 -6.28 -0.71
C ILE A 206 2.92 -6.86 0.67
N ILE A 207 1.65 -7.22 0.90
CA ILE A 207 1.18 -7.77 2.19
C ILE A 207 1.08 -9.31 2.19
N GLU A 208 1.43 -9.95 1.09
CA GLU A 208 1.46 -11.41 0.98
C GLU A 208 2.61 -11.98 1.84
N ILE A 209 2.33 -13.04 2.61
CA ILE A 209 3.20 -13.45 3.72
C ILE A 209 4.40 -14.32 3.32
N HIS A 210 4.38 -14.93 2.13
CA HIS A 210 5.38 -15.90 1.70
C HIS A 210 6.59 -15.23 1.07
N GLU A 211 6.38 -14.27 0.17
CA GLU A 211 7.49 -13.64 -0.57
C GLU A 211 8.18 -12.53 0.24
N GLY A 212 7.50 -11.96 1.25
CA GLY A 212 8.08 -10.93 2.10
C GLY A 212 8.52 -9.68 1.33
N ILE A 213 7.84 -9.37 0.22
CA ILE A 213 8.21 -8.30 -0.71
C ILE A 213 8.28 -6.95 0.00
N LEU A 214 7.35 -6.66 0.92
CA LEU A 214 7.39 -5.43 1.72
C LEU A 214 8.75 -5.22 2.39
N PHE A 215 9.27 -6.23 3.09
CA PHE A 215 10.55 -6.12 3.79
C PHE A 215 11.71 -5.90 2.81
N THR A 216 11.69 -6.62 1.68
CA THR A 216 12.70 -6.49 0.63
C THR A 216 12.72 -5.07 0.05
N TYR A 217 11.55 -4.54 -0.32
CA TYR A 217 11.46 -3.21 -0.93
C TYR A 217 11.68 -2.09 0.08
N LEU A 218 11.21 -2.24 1.32
CA LEU A 218 11.41 -1.27 2.39
C LEU A 218 12.89 -1.18 2.79
N LYS A 219 13.60 -2.32 2.89
CA LYS A 219 15.05 -2.35 3.10
C LYS A 219 15.79 -1.68 1.95
N LYS A 220 15.42 -1.98 0.70
CA LYS A 220 16.02 -1.36 -0.48
C LYS A 220 15.77 0.16 -0.51
N LEU A 221 14.57 0.61 -0.14
CA LEU A 221 14.27 2.05 -0.01
C LEU A 221 15.15 2.70 1.06
N GLN A 222 15.31 2.06 2.22
CA GLN A 222 16.16 2.57 3.32
C GLN A 222 17.64 2.65 2.90
N GLU A 223 18.13 1.66 2.15
CA GLU A 223 19.50 1.67 1.59
C GLU A 223 19.69 2.81 0.58
N ILE A 224 18.75 2.99 -0.35
CA ILE A 224 18.75 4.10 -1.29
C ILE A 224 18.77 5.45 -0.54
N TYR A 225 17.89 5.59 0.46
CA TYR A 225 17.72 6.81 1.24
C TYR A 225 19.00 7.26 1.95
N LYS A 226 19.88 6.34 2.37
CA LYS A 226 21.18 6.68 2.98
C LYS A 226 22.03 7.57 2.06
N SER A 227 21.93 7.37 0.74
CA SER A 227 22.64 8.16 -0.27
C SER A 227 21.83 9.36 -0.78
N GLU A 228 20.51 9.22 -0.88
CA GLU A 228 19.63 10.24 -1.45
C GLU A 228 19.24 11.34 -0.45
N ARG A 229 19.08 10.99 0.83
CA ARG A 229 18.61 11.88 1.91
C ARG A 229 17.30 12.62 1.61
N SER A 230 16.48 12.05 0.72
CA SER A 230 15.17 12.54 0.31
C SER A 230 14.29 11.35 -0.04
N LEU A 231 13.12 11.24 0.60
CA LEU A 231 12.17 10.17 0.32
C LEU A 231 11.71 10.25 -1.13
N SER A 232 11.39 11.44 -1.64
CA SER A 232 10.98 11.65 -3.03
C SER A 232 12.01 11.10 -4.03
N HIS A 233 13.28 11.46 -3.92
CA HIS A 233 14.33 10.92 -4.81
C HIS A 233 14.53 9.41 -4.61
N SER A 234 14.40 8.93 -3.38
CA SER A 234 14.53 7.51 -3.07
C SER A 234 13.42 6.68 -3.70
N VAL A 235 12.19 7.20 -3.72
CA VAL A 235 11.02 6.57 -4.36
C VAL A 235 11.20 6.50 -5.87
N ILE A 236 11.69 7.56 -6.51
CA ILE A 236 12.00 7.55 -7.95
C ILE A 236 13.05 6.49 -8.26
N ARG A 237 14.11 6.41 -7.46
CA ARG A 237 15.18 5.42 -7.66
C ARG A 237 14.69 3.99 -7.40
N LEU A 238 13.87 3.77 -6.36
CA LEU A 238 13.23 2.49 -6.11
C LEU A 238 12.34 2.10 -7.30
N TYR A 239 11.50 3.01 -7.79
CA TYR A 239 10.68 2.79 -8.98
C TYR A 239 11.54 2.37 -10.18
N MET A 240 12.62 3.10 -10.46
CA MET A 240 13.54 2.78 -11.55
C MET A 240 14.14 1.38 -11.43
N GLU A 241 14.51 0.95 -10.23
CA GLU A 241 14.98 -0.41 -9.95
C GLU A 241 13.92 -1.47 -10.24
N LEU A 242 12.64 -1.19 -9.94
CA LEU A 242 11.53 -2.10 -10.18
C LEU A 242 11.17 -2.20 -11.67
N VAL A 243 11.22 -1.09 -12.42
CA VAL A 243 10.88 -1.11 -13.85
C VAL A 243 12.04 -1.56 -14.75
N LYS A 244 13.29 -1.51 -14.29
CA LYS A 244 14.49 -1.74 -15.12
C LYS A 244 14.45 -3.04 -15.93
N LEU A 245 13.91 -4.12 -15.36
CA LEU A 245 13.79 -5.42 -16.02
C LEU A 245 12.73 -5.46 -17.13
N HIS A 246 11.82 -4.49 -17.15
CA HIS A 246 10.76 -4.35 -18.15
C HIS A 246 11.13 -3.37 -19.27
N ILE A 247 12.28 -2.69 -19.17
CA ILE A 247 12.73 -1.72 -20.16
C ILE A 247 13.46 -2.46 -21.30
N PRO A 248 13.08 -2.23 -22.57
CA PRO A 248 13.76 -2.84 -23.70
C PRO A 248 15.27 -2.53 -23.74
N PRO A 249 16.12 -3.47 -24.20
CA PRO A 249 17.56 -3.25 -24.28
C PRO A 249 17.96 -2.01 -25.09
N THR A 250 17.15 -1.62 -26.08
CA THR A 250 17.36 -0.41 -26.91
C THR A 250 17.33 0.90 -26.13
N LEU A 251 16.72 0.91 -24.94
CA LEU A 251 16.65 2.08 -24.05
C LEU A 251 17.58 1.95 -22.83
N ALA A 252 18.28 0.82 -22.69
CA ALA A 252 19.10 0.53 -21.52
C ALA A 252 20.23 1.55 -21.31
N GLU A 253 20.85 2.03 -22.39
CA GLU A 253 21.92 3.02 -22.30
C GLU A 253 21.39 4.37 -21.78
N ARG A 254 20.23 4.83 -22.28
CA ARG A 254 19.59 6.07 -21.80
C ARG A 254 19.17 5.98 -20.34
N VAL A 255 18.66 4.83 -19.90
CA VAL A 255 18.34 4.58 -18.49
C VAL A 255 19.62 4.61 -17.64
N ARG A 256 20.71 4.00 -18.12
CA ARG A 256 22.01 4.05 -17.44
C ARG A 256 22.54 5.49 -17.34
N SER A 257 22.38 6.31 -18.38
CA SER A 257 22.73 7.74 -18.33
C SER A 257 21.90 8.49 -17.27
N ALA A 258 20.60 8.21 -17.19
CA ALA A 258 19.74 8.80 -16.16
C ALA A 258 20.14 8.37 -14.74
N GLU A 259 20.50 7.10 -14.57
CA GLU A 259 21.00 6.53 -13.31
C GLU A 259 22.31 7.21 -12.88
N LEU A 260 23.27 7.37 -13.79
CA LEU A 260 24.55 8.03 -13.53
C LEU A 260 24.39 9.52 -13.19
N CYS A 261 23.41 10.19 -13.81
CA CYS A 261 23.08 11.59 -13.48
C CYS A 261 22.39 11.71 -12.11
N GLY A 262 21.79 10.64 -11.60
CA GLY A 262 21.01 10.66 -10.36
C GLY A 262 19.55 11.04 -10.58
N TYR A 263 18.98 10.65 -11.71
CA TYR A 263 17.57 10.76 -12.07
C TYR A 263 16.99 12.18 -11.98
N MET A 264 16.35 12.54 -10.87
CA MET A 264 15.62 13.80 -10.70
C MET A 264 16.35 14.79 -9.78
N LYS A 265 17.58 14.51 -9.38
CA LYS A 265 18.36 15.33 -8.42
C LYS A 265 18.64 16.75 -8.90
N THR A 266 18.91 16.92 -10.18
CA THR A 266 19.22 18.23 -10.77
C THR A 266 18.30 18.51 -11.95
N GLN A 267 18.26 19.77 -12.38
CA GLN A 267 17.44 20.18 -13.52
C GLN A 267 17.90 19.48 -14.81
N GLU A 268 19.20 19.27 -14.99
CA GLU A 268 19.78 18.57 -16.13
C GLU A 268 19.33 17.10 -16.15
N CYS A 269 19.41 16.42 -15.01
CA CYS A 269 18.98 15.02 -14.93
C CYS A 269 17.45 14.90 -15.10
N ALA A 270 16.69 15.87 -14.59
CA ALA A 270 15.25 15.92 -14.79
C ALA A 270 14.85 16.07 -16.27
N LYS A 271 15.68 16.74 -17.10
CA LYS A 271 15.51 16.78 -18.56
C LYS A 271 15.74 15.40 -19.19
N VAL A 272 16.80 14.68 -18.80
CA VAL A 272 17.03 13.30 -19.26
C VAL A 272 15.85 12.39 -18.93
N MET A 273 15.33 12.49 -17.71
CA MET A 273 14.15 11.73 -17.29
C MET A 273 12.89 12.13 -18.06
N TYR A 274 12.75 13.40 -18.46
CA TYR A 274 11.65 13.88 -19.29
C TYR A 274 11.73 13.34 -20.73
N GLU A 275 12.93 13.27 -21.31
CA GLU A 275 13.10 12.66 -22.64
C GLU A 275 12.76 11.17 -22.62
N LEU A 276 13.20 10.44 -21.60
CA LEU A 276 12.82 9.05 -21.37
C LEU A 276 11.31 8.90 -21.24
N GLU A 277 10.66 9.81 -20.51
CA GLU A 277 9.22 9.83 -20.31
C GLU A 277 8.45 9.96 -21.64
N LEU A 278 8.86 10.90 -22.49
CA LEU A 278 8.27 11.07 -23.82
C LEU A 278 8.42 9.81 -24.68
N ILE A 279 9.58 9.18 -24.64
CA ILE A 279 9.84 7.93 -25.36
C ILE A 279 8.92 6.81 -24.83
N PHE A 280 8.82 6.66 -23.51
CA PHE A 280 8.03 5.60 -22.89
C PHE A 280 6.55 5.74 -23.24
N ARG A 281 5.99 6.94 -23.07
CA ARG A 281 4.59 7.20 -23.43
C ARG A 281 4.32 7.02 -24.92
N LYS A 282 5.22 7.50 -25.80
CA LYS A 282 5.07 7.31 -27.25
C LYS A 282 5.02 5.83 -27.64
N ASN A 283 5.75 4.98 -26.92
CA ASN A 283 5.76 3.53 -27.12
C ASN A 283 4.73 2.78 -26.25
N LYS A 284 3.80 3.49 -25.59
CA LYS A 284 2.79 2.94 -24.67
C LYS A 284 3.38 2.06 -23.54
N MET A 285 4.63 2.33 -23.14
CA MET A 285 5.27 1.67 -22.00
C MET A 285 4.86 2.41 -20.72
N ILE A 286 3.81 1.91 -20.08
CA ILE A 286 3.20 2.51 -18.90
C ILE A 286 3.30 1.52 -17.73
N PHE A 287 3.80 1.99 -16.59
CA PHE A 287 4.09 1.21 -15.39
C PHE A 287 3.37 1.81 -14.18
N ASN A 288 2.07 2.06 -14.34
CA ASN A 288 1.23 2.66 -13.31
C ASN A 288 1.11 1.78 -12.07
N ASP A 289 0.99 0.45 -12.25
CA ASP A 289 0.92 -0.51 -11.16
C ASP A 289 2.21 -0.51 -10.32
N ILE A 290 3.38 -0.42 -10.97
CA ILE A 290 4.68 -0.32 -10.28
C ILE A 290 4.82 1.04 -9.58
N SER A 291 4.25 2.10 -10.16
CA SER A 291 4.20 3.42 -9.52
C SER A 291 3.39 3.37 -8.22
N GLU A 292 2.20 2.76 -8.24
CA GLU A 292 1.38 2.57 -7.02
C GLU A 292 2.12 1.73 -5.97
N VAL A 293 2.88 0.70 -6.37
CA VAL A 293 3.75 -0.07 -5.46
C VAL A 293 4.82 0.83 -4.82
N ALA A 294 5.53 1.65 -5.61
CA ALA A 294 6.55 2.55 -5.07
C ALA A 294 5.95 3.58 -4.09
N ILE A 295 4.74 4.09 -4.37
CA ILE A 295 3.98 4.99 -3.49
C ILE A 295 3.60 4.28 -2.18
N LEU A 296 3.14 3.03 -2.27
CA LEU A 296 2.80 2.20 -1.10
C LEU A 296 4.04 1.94 -0.23
N ILE A 297 5.19 1.63 -0.82
CA ILE A 297 6.45 1.46 -0.09
C ILE A 297 6.91 2.79 0.53
N ALA A 298 6.65 3.93 -0.11
CA ALA A 298 6.91 5.25 0.47
C ALA A 298 6.08 5.50 1.74
N ALA A 299 4.83 5.04 1.78
CA ALA A 299 3.98 5.11 2.96
C ALA A 299 4.61 4.39 4.16
N PHE A 300 5.03 3.14 3.98
CA PHE A 300 5.76 2.37 5.00
C PHE A 300 7.15 2.94 5.28
N GLY A 301 7.83 3.51 4.28
CA GLY A 301 9.10 4.21 4.43
C GLY A 301 8.99 5.41 5.37
N SER A 302 7.93 6.21 5.26
CA SER A 302 7.70 7.29 6.24
C SER A 302 7.45 6.78 7.65
N PHE A 303 6.84 5.59 7.79
CA PHE A 303 6.71 4.95 9.11
C PHE A 303 8.07 4.58 9.70
N GLU A 304 9.03 4.12 8.88
CA GLU A 304 10.44 3.92 9.24
C GLU A 304 11.22 5.24 9.50
N GLY A 305 10.55 6.39 9.46
CA GLY A 305 11.17 7.69 9.70
C GLY A 305 11.84 8.33 8.49
N LEU A 306 11.63 7.81 7.27
CA LEU A 306 12.12 8.42 6.03
C LEU A 306 11.27 9.66 5.67
N LYS A 307 11.93 10.75 5.24
CA LYS A 307 11.27 12.05 4.99
C LYS A 307 11.57 12.60 3.59
#